data_AF-W1PZN6-F1
#
_entry.id   AF-W1PZN6-F1
#
_cell.length_a   1.000
_cell.length_b   1.000
_cell.length_c   1.000
_cell.angle_alpha   90.00
_cell.angle_beta   90.00
_cell.angle_gamma   90.00
#
_symmetry.space_group_name_H-M   'P 1'
#
loop_
_entity.id
_entity.type
_entity.pdbx_description
1 polymer ?
#
loop_
_entity_poly.entity_id
_entity_poly.type
_entity_poly.pdbx_seq_one_letter_code
_entity_poly.pdbx_strand_id
1 'polypeptide(L)'
;MEILESVRVCMEKALDKAMVAGHNVESGLKAIGITNQREMTLVWSKSTRDPLYNAIDWMDVKTSSICRRLEESLPGCRTHFKETIGLPVSTYFSALKLIWLLENVDIVKAAAQSGDALFSIVDTWLI
;
A
#
# COMPACT_ATOMS: atom_id res chain seq x y z
N MET A 1 12.76 -2.36 -6.06
CA MET A 1 12.12 -1.36 -5.17
C MET A 1 12.03 0.00 -5.88
N GLU A 2 11.17 0.12 -6.89
CA GLU A 2 11.14 1.32 -7.75
C GLU A 2 10.57 2.56 -7.05
N ILE A 3 9.46 2.43 -6.30
CA ILE A 3 8.83 3.56 -5.59
C ILE A 3 9.81 4.21 -4.60
N LEU A 4 10.48 3.41 -3.77
CA LEU A 4 11.41 3.90 -2.75
C LEU A 4 12.61 4.61 -3.40
N GLU A 5 13.14 4.03 -4.48
CA GLU A 5 14.26 4.63 -5.21
C GLU A 5 13.85 5.96 -5.85
N SER A 6 12.68 6.02 -6.48
CA SER A 6 12.16 7.27 -7.02
C SER A 6 11.98 8.35 -5.94
N VAL A 7 11.52 7.98 -4.74
CA VAL A 7 11.38 8.93 -3.62
C VAL A 7 12.76 9.47 -3.20
N ARG A 8 13.77 8.59 -3.05
CA ARG A 8 15.14 9.00 -2.71
C ARG A 8 15.73 9.96 -3.73
N VAL A 9 15.62 9.63 -5.01
CA VAL A 9 16.10 10.49 -6.10
C VAL A 9 15.40 11.85 -6.10
N CYS A 10 14.09 11.89 -5.84
CA CYS A 10 13.35 13.14 -5.72
C CYS A 10 13.80 13.97 -4.52
N MET A 11 14.03 13.34 -3.37
CA MET A 11 14.53 14.00 -2.16
C MET A 11 15.92 14.60 -2.39
N GLU A 12 16.86 13.83 -2.92
CA GLU A 12 18.23 14.29 -3.22
C GLU A 12 18.20 15.50 -4.16
N LYS A 13 17.49 15.38 -5.29
CA LYS A 13 17.39 16.47 -6.27
C LYS A 13 16.70 17.72 -5.72
N ALA A 14 15.73 17.57 -4.81
CA ALA A 14 15.08 18.69 -4.17
C ALA A 14 16.03 19.42 -3.20
N LEU A 15 16.82 18.67 -2.44
CA LEU A 15 17.84 19.22 -1.55
C LEU A 15 18.94 19.94 -2.33
N ASP A 16 19.43 19.35 -3.43
CA ASP A 16 20.43 19.98 -4.31
C ASP A 16 19.94 21.33 -4.84
N LYS A 17 18.71 21.37 -5.34
CA LYS A 17 18.09 22.62 -5.82
C LYS A 17 17.96 23.65 -4.71
N ALA A 18 17.59 23.22 -3.50
CA ALA A 18 17.47 24.12 -2.36
C ALA A 18 18.82 24.69 -1.92
N MET A 19 19.89 23.88 -1.93
CA MET A 19 21.26 24.33 -1.66
C MET A 19 21.74 25.37 -2.68
N VAL A 20 21.54 25.10 -3.97
CA VAL A 20 21.89 26.04 -5.05
C VAL A 20 21.12 27.36 -4.92
N ALA A 21 19.87 27.32 -4.42
CA ALA A 21 19.06 28.51 -4.15
C ALA A 21 19.46 29.24 -2.84
N GLY A 22 20.46 28.78 -2.10
CA GLY A 22 20.95 29.41 -0.87
C GLY A 22 20.13 29.09 0.39
N HIS A 23 19.25 28.08 0.34
CA HIS A 23 18.54 27.63 1.54
C HIS A 23 19.47 26.80 2.45
N ASN A 24 19.35 27.00 3.77
CA ASN A 24 20.05 26.17 4.75
C ASN A 24 19.35 24.81 4.88
N VAL A 25 19.78 23.82 4.11
CA VAL A 25 19.20 22.47 4.14
C VAL A 25 19.65 21.64 5.35
N GLU A 26 20.89 21.83 5.82
CA GLU A 26 21.49 21.01 6.87
C GLU A 26 20.79 21.18 8.22
N SER A 27 20.50 22.42 8.62
CA SER A 27 19.86 22.72 9.91
C SER A 27 18.48 23.37 9.77
N GLY A 28 18.05 23.68 8.55
CA GLY A 28 16.77 24.34 8.28
C GLY A 28 15.60 23.38 8.06
N LEU A 29 15.84 22.09 7.77
CA LEU A 29 14.76 21.12 7.59
C LEU A 29 14.04 20.86 8.91
N LYS A 30 12.73 21.18 8.97
CA LYS A 30 11.93 21.05 10.21
C LYS A 30 11.09 19.78 10.26
N ALA A 31 10.59 19.32 9.13
CA ALA A 31 9.71 18.15 9.04
C ALA A 31 9.71 17.57 7.62
N ILE A 32 9.26 16.33 7.50
CA ILE A 32 8.95 15.66 6.23
C ILE A 32 7.46 15.32 6.25
N GLY A 33 6.73 15.80 5.25
CA GLY A 33 5.35 15.41 5.01
C GLY A 33 5.29 14.31 3.96
N ILE A 34 4.62 13.20 4.25
CA ILE A 34 4.36 12.12 3.30
C ILE A 34 2.88 12.16 2.94
N THR A 35 2.60 12.19 1.64
CA THR A 35 1.27 11.96 1.07
C THR A 35 1.40 10.93 -0.03
N ASN A 36 0.37 10.13 -0.23
CA ASN A 36 0.45 8.98 -1.12
C ASN A 36 -0.86 8.71 -1.83
N GLN A 37 -0.76 7.96 -2.94
CA GLN A 37 -1.93 7.30 -3.48
C GLN A 37 -2.46 6.29 -2.47
N ARG A 38 -3.73 6.43 -2.14
CA ARG A 38 -4.41 5.58 -1.16
C ARG A 38 -4.73 4.21 -1.77
N GLU A 39 -5.06 3.25 -0.91
CA GLU A 39 -5.48 1.88 -1.21
C GLU A 39 -4.51 0.97 -1.98
N MET A 40 -3.47 1.50 -2.62
CA MET A 40 -2.40 0.69 -3.21
C MET A 40 -1.81 -0.21 -2.12
N THR A 41 -1.86 -1.52 -2.34
CA THR A 41 -1.60 -2.54 -1.32
C THR A 41 -0.23 -3.17 -1.52
N LEU A 42 0.56 -3.20 -0.45
CA LEU A 42 1.88 -3.83 -0.40
C LEU A 42 1.91 -4.91 0.69
N VAL A 43 2.68 -5.97 0.44
CA VAL A 43 3.04 -6.97 1.44
C VAL A 43 4.54 -7.24 1.34
N TRP A 44 5.25 -7.19 2.46
CA TRP A 44 6.69 -7.42 2.56
C TRP A 44 7.07 -8.27 3.76
N SER A 45 8.29 -8.81 3.74
CA SER A 45 8.88 -9.56 4.85
C SER A 45 9.34 -8.62 5.97
N LYS A 46 8.94 -8.90 7.20
CA LYS A 46 9.44 -8.22 8.40
C LYS A 46 10.93 -8.45 8.60
N SER A 47 11.39 -9.68 8.35
CA SER A 47 12.77 -10.10 8.55
C SER A 47 13.71 -9.58 7.47
N THR A 48 13.36 -9.71 6.18
CA THR A 48 14.25 -9.30 5.09
C THR A 48 14.03 -7.87 4.59
N ARG A 49 12.85 -7.29 4.88
CA ARG A 49 12.37 -6.01 4.32
C ARG A 49 12.09 -6.05 2.82
N ASP A 50 12.12 -7.22 2.21
CA ASP A 50 11.84 -7.36 0.78
C ASP A 50 10.34 -7.43 0.48
N PRO A 51 9.89 -6.82 -0.63
CA PRO A 51 8.53 -7.01 -1.10
C PRO A 51 8.29 -8.47 -1.47
N LEU A 52 7.19 -9.04 -1.01
CA LEU A 52 6.80 -10.42 -1.31
C LEU A 52 6.03 -10.55 -2.63
N TYR A 53 5.51 -9.44 -3.14
CA TYR A 53 4.83 -9.33 -4.41
C TYR A 53 4.84 -7.87 -4.90
N ASN A 54 4.56 -7.65 -6.18
CA ASN A 54 4.37 -6.30 -6.70
C ASN A 54 3.19 -5.61 -6.00
N ALA A 55 3.32 -4.31 -5.74
CA ALA A 55 2.23 -3.53 -5.17
C ALA A 55 0.99 -3.58 -6.09
N ILE A 56 -0.20 -3.82 -5.52
CA ILE A 56 -1.46 -3.83 -6.27
C ILE A 56 -2.07 -2.44 -6.23
N ASP A 57 -2.14 -1.79 -7.39
CA ASP A 57 -2.65 -0.43 -7.55
C ASP A 57 -4.15 -0.31 -7.23
N TRP A 58 -4.58 0.87 -6.76
CA TRP A 58 -5.98 1.13 -6.41
C TRP A 58 -6.95 0.95 -7.60
N MET A 59 -6.48 1.20 -8.83
CA MET A 59 -7.24 0.97 -10.07
C MET A 59 -7.31 -0.51 -10.49
N ASP A 60 -6.57 -1.40 -9.83
CA ASP A 60 -6.56 -2.82 -10.19
C ASP A 60 -7.92 -3.47 -9.90
N VAL A 61 -8.46 -4.17 -10.90
CA VAL A 61 -9.78 -4.81 -10.88
C VAL A 61 -9.73 -6.33 -10.69
N LYS A 62 -8.56 -6.94 -10.44
CA LYS A 62 -8.41 -8.40 -10.31
C LYS A 62 -9.21 -9.00 -9.15
N THR A 63 -9.60 -8.18 -8.19
CA THR A 63 -10.42 -8.54 -7.04
C THR A 63 -11.93 -8.60 -7.37
N SER A 64 -12.34 -8.38 -8.62
CA SER A 64 -13.76 -8.37 -9.02
C SER A 64 -14.50 -9.67 -8.68
N SER A 65 -13.85 -10.82 -8.84
CA SER A 65 -14.43 -12.12 -8.47
C SER A 65 -14.65 -12.25 -6.96
N ILE A 66 -13.72 -11.70 -6.16
CA ILE A 66 -13.82 -11.65 -4.70
C ILE A 66 -14.97 -10.71 -4.29
N CYS A 67 -15.11 -9.55 -4.94
CA CYS A 67 -16.24 -8.64 -4.73
C CYS A 67 -17.56 -9.36 -4.95
N ARG A 68 -17.73 -10.04 -6.09
CA ARG A 68 -18.96 -10.79 -6.39
C ARG A 68 -19.23 -11.87 -5.35
N ARG A 69 -18.21 -12.65 -4.98
CA ARG A 69 -18.31 -13.69 -3.93
C ARG A 69 -18.77 -13.10 -2.59
N LEU A 70 -18.25 -11.93 -2.19
CA LEU A 70 -18.68 -11.26 -0.97
C LEU A 70 -20.10 -10.73 -1.07
N GLU A 71 -20.46 -10.07 -2.17
CA GLU A 71 -21.80 -9.53 -2.39
C GLU A 71 -22.90 -10.61 -2.38
N GLU A 72 -22.60 -11.81 -2.89
CA GLU A 72 -23.51 -12.96 -2.85
C GLU A 72 -23.64 -13.57 -1.45
N SER A 73 -22.58 -13.47 -0.63
CA SER A 73 -22.52 -14.10 0.71
C SER A 73 -22.98 -13.21 1.88
N LEU A 74 -22.93 -11.89 1.71
CA LEU A 74 -23.13 -10.93 2.80
C LEU A 74 -24.55 -10.32 2.77
N PRO A 75 -25.20 -10.15 3.94
CA PRO A 75 -26.47 -9.43 4.01
C PRO A 75 -26.27 -7.97 3.61
N GLY A 76 -27.18 -7.43 2.80
CA GLY A 76 -27.01 -6.08 2.23
C GLY A 76 -25.97 -5.99 1.11
N CYS A 77 -25.47 -7.13 0.61
CA CYS A 77 -24.63 -7.25 -0.58
C CYS A 77 -23.48 -6.23 -0.61
N ARG A 78 -23.46 -5.37 -1.64
CA ARG A 78 -22.45 -4.34 -1.84
C ARG A 78 -22.39 -3.30 -0.71
N THR A 79 -23.48 -3.07 0.02
CA THR A 79 -23.57 -2.06 1.07
C THR A 79 -23.35 -2.61 2.46
N HIS A 80 -23.05 -3.90 2.61
CA HIS A 80 -22.86 -4.56 3.90
C HIS A 80 -21.96 -3.78 4.87
N PHE A 81 -20.86 -3.22 4.37
CA PHE A 81 -19.85 -2.51 5.17
C PHE A 81 -20.09 -1.00 5.33
N LYS A 82 -21.16 -0.44 4.74
CA LYS A 82 -21.38 1.01 4.79
C LYS A 82 -21.65 1.52 6.21
N GLU A 83 -22.38 0.78 7.03
CA GLU A 83 -22.68 1.21 8.40
C GLU A 83 -21.46 1.14 9.32
N THR A 84 -20.58 0.18 9.11
CA THR A 84 -19.42 -0.05 9.98
C THR A 84 -18.19 0.77 9.59
N ILE A 85 -17.91 0.90 8.29
CA ILE A 85 -16.69 1.56 7.79
C ILE A 85 -16.97 2.63 6.74
N GLY A 86 -18.23 2.89 6.39
CA GLY A 86 -18.59 3.93 5.40
C GLY A 86 -18.33 3.55 3.94
N LEU A 87 -17.83 2.35 3.67
CA LEU A 87 -17.35 1.94 2.35
C LEU A 87 -18.18 0.76 1.80
N PRO A 88 -18.46 0.71 0.49
CA PRO A 88 -19.07 -0.45 -0.14
C PRO A 88 -18.04 -1.55 -0.41
N VAL A 89 -18.51 -2.76 -0.74
CA VAL A 89 -17.68 -3.75 -1.44
C VAL A 89 -17.27 -3.15 -2.79
N SER A 90 -15.97 -3.10 -3.06
CA SER A 90 -15.42 -2.50 -4.28
C SER A 90 -13.99 -2.96 -4.50
N THR A 91 -13.60 -3.14 -5.77
CA THR A 91 -12.22 -3.51 -6.15
C THR A 91 -11.19 -2.48 -5.72
N TYR A 92 -11.63 -1.24 -5.49
CA TYR A 92 -10.80 -0.10 -5.10
C TYR A 92 -10.06 -0.31 -3.76
N PHE A 93 -10.67 -0.94 -2.76
CA PHE A 93 -10.12 -0.97 -1.40
C PHE A 93 -9.06 -2.05 -1.17
N SER A 94 -8.15 -1.78 -0.23
CA SER A 94 -6.96 -2.59 0.06
C SER A 94 -7.27 -3.97 0.66
N ALA A 95 -8.32 -4.10 1.47
CA ALA A 95 -8.68 -5.37 2.11
C ALA A 95 -8.89 -6.50 1.08
N LEU A 96 -9.57 -6.20 -0.03
CA LEU A 96 -9.82 -7.17 -1.10
C LEU A 96 -8.55 -7.54 -1.86
N LYS A 97 -7.61 -6.60 -2.00
CA LYS A 97 -6.29 -6.84 -2.60
C LYS A 97 -5.45 -7.74 -1.69
N LEU A 98 -5.52 -7.54 -0.38
CA LEU A 98 -4.87 -8.39 0.60
C LEU A 98 -5.44 -9.82 0.57
N ILE A 99 -6.76 -9.99 0.51
CA ILE A 99 -7.39 -11.31 0.33
C ILE A 99 -6.88 -11.97 -0.95
N TRP A 100 -6.83 -11.24 -2.06
CA TRP A 100 -6.31 -11.77 -3.32
C TRP A 100 -4.85 -12.25 -3.19
N LEU A 101 -3.99 -11.49 -2.53
CA LEU A 101 -2.60 -11.89 -2.30
C LEU A 101 -2.50 -13.17 -1.46
N LEU A 102 -3.28 -13.28 -0.39
CA LEU A 102 -3.30 -14.46 0.47
C LEU A 102 -3.84 -15.72 -0.25
N GLU A 103 -4.74 -15.54 -1.21
CA GLU A 103 -5.33 -16.64 -1.99
C GLU A 103 -4.49 -17.05 -3.21
N ASN A 104 -3.70 -16.13 -3.80
CA ASN A 104 -3.08 -16.33 -5.12
C ASN A 104 -1.55 -16.27 -5.11
N VAL A 105 -0.91 -15.83 -4.02
CA VAL A 105 0.55 -15.65 -3.96
C VAL A 105 1.12 -16.49 -2.81
N ASP A 106 1.70 -17.64 -3.15
CA ASP A 106 2.18 -18.64 -2.18
C ASP A 106 3.18 -18.08 -1.18
N ILE A 107 4.12 -17.24 -1.64
CA ILE A 107 5.12 -16.63 -0.76
C ILE A 107 4.48 -15.67 0.26
N VAL A 108 3.43 -14.94 -0.13
CA VAL A 108 2.66 -14.07 0.78
C VAL A 108 1.90 -14.92 1.79
N LYS A 109 1.26 -16.00 1.35
CA LYS A 109 0.53 -16.94 2.21
C LYS A 109 1.46 -17.57 3.25
N ALA A 110 2.63 -18.06 2.83
CA ALA A 110 3.62 -18.67 3.72
C ALA A 110 4.19 -17.66 4.74
N ALA A 111 4.47 -16.43 4.30
CA ALA A 111 4.92 -15.36 5.19
C ALA A 111 3.84 -14.94 6.20
N ALA A 112 2.57 -14.91 5.79
CA ALA A 112 1.46 -14.63 6.70
C ALA A 112 1.29 -15.72 7.77
N GLN A 113 1.40 -16.99 7.37
CA GLN A 113 1.31 -18.13 8.30
C GLN A 113 2.47 -18.19 9.30
N SER A 114 3.67 -17.77 8.89
CA SER A 114 4.86 -17.72 9.75
C SER A 114 4.96 -16.43 10.59
N GLY A 115 4.06 -15.46 10.38
CA GLY A 115 4.09 -14.16 11.07
C GLY A 115 5.18 -13.20 10.57
N ASP A 116 5.76 -13.47 9.41
CA ASP A 116 6.78 -12.64 8.77
C ASP A 116 6.17 -11.59 7.81
N ALA A 117 4.91 -11.74 7.38
CA ALA A 117 4.28 -10.76 6.49
C ALA A 117 3.85 -9.48 7.23
N LEU A 118 4.22 -8.33 6.65
CA LEU A 118 3.67 -7.02 6.98
C LEU A 118 2.81 -6.53 5.81
N PHE A 119 1.61 -6.05 6.11
CA PHE A 119 0.71 -5.40 5.15
C PHE A 119 0.77 -3.89 5.31
N SER A 120 0.70 -3.17 4.20
CA SER A 120 0.56 -1.72 4.25
C SER A 120 -0.08 -1.12 3.00
N ILE A 121 -0.32 0.18 3.10
CA ILE A 121 -0.38 1.10 1.97
C ILE A 121 0.92 1.94 1.87
N VAL A 122 1.04 2.78 0.85
CA VAL A 122 2.32 3.39 0.43
C VAL A 122 2.98 4.27 1.51
N ASP A 123 2.23 5.02 2.30
CA ASP A 123 2.77 5.82 3.41
C ASP A 123 3.56 4.96 4.40
N THR A 124 2.96 3.90 4.93
CA THR A 124 3.63 2.98 5.86
C THR A 124 4.80 2.22 5.21
N TRP A 125 4.83 2.07 3.89
CA TRP A 125 5.99 1.51 3.19
C TRP A 125 7.17 2.48 3.13
N LEU A 126 6.87 3.78 3.07
CA LEU A 126 7.89 4.83 3.01
C LEU A 126 8.45 5.21 4.39
N ILE A 127 7.74 4.86 5.47
CA ILE A 127 8.14 5.09 6.87
C ILE A 127 8.98 3.91 7.38
#